data_AF-A0A6M3JR55-F1
#
_entry.id   AF-A0A6M3JR55-F1
#
_cell.length_a   1.000
_cell.length_b   1.000
_cell.length_c   1.000
_cell.angle_alpha   90.00
_cell.angle_beta   90.00
_cell.angle_gamma   90.00
#
_symmetry.space_group_name_H-M   'P 1'
#
loop_
_entity.id
_entity.type
_entity.pdbx_description
1 polymer ?
#
loop_
_entity_poly.entity_id
_entity_poly.type
_entity_poly.pdbx_seq_one_letter_code
_entity_poly.pdbx_strand_id
1 'polypeptide(L)' 'MKRKIALEYIRIEFAKNGKCTNIAMRYFIENRISRKAFDEAAQKGLKIYNNKHN' A
#
# COMPACT_ATOMS: atom_id res chain seq x y z
N MET A 1 -16.02 -0.47 -1.28
CA MET A 1 -14.96 -0.85 -2.25
C MET A 1 -14.54 -2.30 -1.96
N LYS A 2 -14.21 -3.13 -2.96
CA LYS A 2 -13.77 -4.52 -2.69
C LYS A 2 -12.39 -4.48 -2.02
N ARG A 3 -12.19 -5.21 -0.91
CA ARG A 3 -10.95 -5.26 -0.11
C ARG A 3 -9.66 -5.43 -0.95
N LYS A 4 -9.74 -6.21 -2.03
CA LYS A 4 -8.63 -6.43 -2.97
C LYS A 4 -8.17 -5.13 -3.66
N ILE A 5 -9.12 -4.27 -4.05
CA ILE A 5 -8.85 -2.99 -4.71
C ILE A 5 -8.14 -2.04 -3.75
N ALA A 6 -8.59 -1.97 -2.48
CA ALA A 6 -7.94 -1.15 -1.46
C ALA A 6 -6.48 -1.57 -1.21
N LEU A 7 -6.20 -2.89 -1.13
CA LEU A 7 -4.83 -3.39 -1.01
C LEU A 7 -3.96 -3.06 -2.23
N GLU A 8 -4.56 -3.06 -3.41
CA GLU A 8 -3.85 -2.70 -4.64
C GLU A 8 -3.51 -1.22 -4.69
N TYR A 9 -4.44 -0.34 -4.29
CA TYR A 9 -4.17 1.10 -4.12
C TYR A 9 -3.05 1.34 -3.11
N ILE A 10 -3.09 0.68 -1.95
CA ILE A 10 -2.04 0.79 -0.93
C ILE A 10 -0.68 0.39 -1.55
N ARG A 11 -0.60 -0.75 -2.24
CA ARG A 11 0.63 -1.18 -2.92
C ARG A 11 1.13 -0.14 -3.92
N ILE A 12 0.24 0.46 -4.72
CA ILE A 12 0.58 1.49 -5.72
C ILE A 12 1.12 2.75 -5.04
N GLU A 13 0.50 3.19 -3.94
CA GLU A 13 0.94 4.37 -3.18
C GLU A 13 2.37 4.20 -2.66
N PHE A 14 2.69 3.04 -2.08
CA PHE A 14 4.04 2.73 -1.63
C PHE A 14 5.02 2.58 -2.81
N ALA A 15 4.59 2.00 -3.94
CA ALA A 15 5.43 1.87 -5.14
C ALA A 15 5.76 3.21 -5.82
N LYS A 16 4.91 4.22 -5.67
CA LYS A 16 5.13 5.57 -6.21
C LYS A 16 5.97 6.43 -5.26
N ASN A 17 5.64 6.41 -3.97
CA ASN A 17 6.16 7.40 -3.02
C ASN A 17 7.29 6.85 -2.13
N GLY A 18 7.48 5.53 -2.07
CA GLY A 18 8.47 4.90 -1.20
C GLY A 18 8.15 5.00 0.30
N LYS A 19 6.96 5.48 0.66
CA LYS A 19 6.54 5.70 2.06
C LYS A 19 5.03 5.59 2.24
N CYS A 20 4.60 5.49 3.50
CA CYS A 20 3.18 5.51 3.84
C CYS A 20 2.60 6.91 3.58
N THR A 21 1.52 6.98 2.80
CA THR A 21 0.80 8.24 2.51
C THR A 21 -0.53 8.30 3.26
N ASN A 22 -1.07 9.52 3.42
CA ASN A 22 -2.41 9.71 3.99
C ASN A 22 -3.48 8.97 3.17
N ILE A 23 -3.28 8.83 1.86
CA ILE A 23 -4.16 8.08 0.96
C ILE A 23 -4.13 6.58 1.31
N ALA A 24 -2.94 5.99 1.43
CA ALA A 24 -2.79 4.59 1.84
C ALA A 24 -3.43 4.32 3.22
N MET A 25 -3.23 5.24 4.16
CA MET A 25 -3.81 5.12 5.51
C MET A 25 -5.34 5.27 5.51
N ARG A 26 -5.89 6.15 4.67
CA ARG A 26 -7.33 6.27 4.46
C ARG A 26 -7.93 4.97 3.93
N TYR A 27 -7.31 4.35 2.92
CA TYR A 27 -7.75 3.05 2.41
C TYR A 27 -7.70 1.94 3.47
N PHE A 28 -6.67 1.95 4.31
CA PHE A 28 -6.53 1.02 5.43
C PHE A 28 -7.71 1.10 6.40
N ILE A 29 -8.05 2.31 6.84
CA ILE A 29 -9.12 2.56 7.82
C ILE A 29 -10.50 2.30 7.21
N GLU A 30 -10.81 2.91 6.06
CA GLU A 30 -12.14 2.85 5.44
C GLU A 30 -12.53 1.42 5.02
N ASN A 31 -11.54 0.59 4.66
CA ASN A 31 -11.78 -0.80 4.22
C ASN A 31 -11.50 -1.84 5.30
N ARG A 32 -11.27 -1.41 6.55
CA ARG A 32 -10.99 -2.28 7.71
C ARG A 32 -9.93 -3.34 7.37
N ILE A 33 -8.87 -2.91 6.72
CA ILE A 33 -7.77 -3.78 6.33
C ILE A 33 -7.05 -4.23 7.60
N SER A 34 -6.77 -5.52 7.73
CA SER A 34 -5.94 -6.02 8.83
C SER A 34 -4.50 -5.51 8.69
N ARG A 35 -3.82 -5.23 9.81
CA ARG A 35 -2.43 -4.74 9.80
C ARG A 35 -1.49 -5.62 8.97
N LYS A 36 -1.58 -6.95 9.10
CA LYS A 36 -0.79 -7.89 8.31
C LYS A 36 -0.96 -7.69 6.78
N ALA A 37 -2.19 -7.60 6.30
CA ALA A 37 -2.47 -7.39 4.87
C ALA A 37 -1.99 -6.02 4.37
N PHE A 38 -2.04 -4.99 5.23
CA PHE A 38 -1.46 -3.68 4.93
C PHE A 38 0.05 -3.77 4.77
N ASP A 39 0.73 -4.38 5.74
CA ASP A 39 2.19 -4.51 5.74
C ASP A 39 2.67 -5.33 4.53
N GLU A 40 1.96 -6.40 4.15
CA GLU A 40 2.26 -7.16 2.93
C GLU A 40 2.12 -6.31 1.65
N ALA A 41 1.07 -5.48 1.55
CA ALA A 41 0.89 -4.57 0.42
C ALA A 41 1.97 -3.48 0.38
N ALA A 42 2.32 -2.92 1.54
CA ALA A 42 3.37 -1.92 1.70
C ALA A 42 4.73 -2.47 1.30
N GLN A 43 5.12 -3.64 1.80
CA GLN A 43 6.37 -4.31 1.43
C GLN A 43 6.48 -4.58 -0.07
N LYS A 44 5.38 -5.06 -0.70
CA LYS A 44 5.34 -5.26 -2.16
C LYS A 44 5.50 -3.95 -2.91
N GLY A 45 4.89 -2.86 -2.43
CA GLY A 45 5.06 -1.53 -3.00
C GLY A 45 6.50 -1.02 -2.88
N LEU A 46 7.09 -1.10 -1.68
CA LEU A 46 8.45 -0.67 -1.41
C LEU A 46 9.49 -1.42 -2.26
N LYS A 47 9.33 -2.72 -2.48
CA LYS A 47 10.19 -3.48 -3.41
C LYS A 47 10.17 -2.88 -4.81
N ILE A 48 9.00 -2.49 -5.32
CA ILE A 48 8.87 -1.87 -6.64
C ILE A 48 9.53 -0.49 -6.66
N TYR A 49 9.35 0.30 -5.60
CA TYR A 49 9.98 1.61 -5.48
C TYR A 49 11.51 1.49 -5.48
N ASN A 50 12.06 0.60 -4.65
CA ASN A 50 13.50 0.38 -4.54
C ASN A 50 14.10 -0.12 -5.85
N ASN A 51 13.44 -1.06 -6.54
CA ASN A 51 13.91 -1.55 -7.85
C ASN A 51 13.89 -0.48 -8.96
N LYS A 52 13.16 0.63 -8.79
CA LYS A 52 13.17 1.75 -9.75
C LYS A 52 14.23 2.81 -9.45
N HIS A 53 14.73 2.85 -8.21
CA HIS A 53 15.65 3.89 -7.72
C HIS A 53 17.05 3.34 -7.38
N ASN A 54 17.26 2.03 -7.52
CA ASN A 54 18.57 1.37 -7.62
C ASN A 54 18.90 1.11 -9.08
#